data_AF-A0A960KTD8-F1
#
_entry.id   AF-A0A960KTD8-F1
#
_cell.length_a   1.000
_cell.length_b   1.000
_cell.length_c   1.000
_cell.angle_alpha   90.00
_cell.angle_beta   90.00
_cell.angle_gamma   90.00
#
_symmetry.space_group_name_H-M   'P 1'
#
loop_
_entity.id
_entity.type
_entity.pdbx_description
1 polymer ?
#
loop_
_entity_poly.entity_id
_entity_poly.type
_entity_poly.pdbx_seq_one_letter_code
_entity_poly.pdbx_strand_id
1 'polypeptide(L)'
;LPRLAGPEVLARTIENGIALTTWSQETFAFAESFDESAGRYRGLQTGKLVRISHDSVGLLVKPDVAKRQLKSESEPGPRPPDNPPGPAGPEPGPDGPPGPVPPPIDLEPGPKRFHGTVELDSLRVGRDAGRIAEEVISHLAGIVGARVRVTLEIEADIPSGASDHLVRTVSENSRTLKFIGFGFEKE
;
A
#
# COMPACT_ATOMS: atom_id res chain seq x y z
N LEU A 1 7.77 16.94 25.87
CA LEU A 1 7.81 15.74 24.99
C LEU A 1 7.13 16.10 23.69
N PRO A 2 7.79 15.91 22.53
CA PRO A 2 7.16 16.13 21.22
C PRO A 2 5.90 15.26 21.10
N ARG A 3 4.82 15.83 20.57
CA ARG A 3 3.54 15.14 20.35
C ARG A 3 3.45 14.70 18.90
N LEU A 4 2.79 13.57 18.67
CA LEU A 4 2.44 13.12 17.32
C LEU A 4 1.52 14.17 16.67
N ALA A 5 1.86 14.62 15.47
CA ALA A 5 1.06 15.60 14.73
C ALA A 5 -0.23 15.00 14.15
N GLY A 6 -0.27 13.66 13.98
CA GLY A 6 -1.43 12.92 13.49
C GLY A 6 -1.14 11.42 13.40
N PRO A 7 -2.17 10.57 13.26
CA PRO A 7 -2.02 9.12 13.08
C PRO A 7 -1.25 8.77 11.79
N GLU A 8 -1.26 9.63 10.78
CA GLU A 8 -0.52 9.47 9.53
C GLU A 8 0.99 9.52 9.77
N VAL A 9 1.43 10.32 10.74
CA VAL A 9 2.85 10.40 11.13
C VAL A 9 3.29 9.09 11.78
N LEU A 10 2.42 8.46 12.57
CA LEU A 10 2.67 7.16 13.16
C LEU A 10 2.79 6.08 12.07
N ALA A 11 1.81 6.00 11.16
CA ALA A 11 1.82 5.06 10.05
C ALA A 11 3.10 5.22 9.20
N ARG A 12 3.40 6.44 8.74
CA ARG A 12 4.61 6.74 7.96
C ARG A 12 5.91 6.42 8.69
N THR A 13 5.95 6.62 10.01
CA THR A 13 7.12 6.26 10.84
C THR A 13 7.31 4.74 10.88
N ILE A 14 6.22 3.99 10.96
CA ILE A 14 6.26 2.53 10.94
C ILE A 14 6.71 2.02 9.55
N GLU A 15 6.13 2.54 8.46
CA GLU A 15 6.52 2.18 7.08
C GLU A 15 8.01 2.40 6.84
N ASN A 16 8.52 3.58 7.23
CA ASN A 16 9.93 3.92 7.13
C ASN A 16 10.80 3.00 7.99
N GLY A 17 10.36 2.69 9.21
CA GLY A 17 11.08 1.82 10.14
C GLY A 17 11.27 0.40 9.60
N ILE A 18 10.27 -0.17 8.92
CA ILE A 18 10.34 -1.51 8.31
C ILE A 18 11.20 -1.51 7.04
N ALA A 19 11.18 -0.41 6.28
CA ALA A 19 11.90 -0.27 5.03
C ALA A 19 13.43 -0.12 5.21
N LEU A 20 13.90 0.29 6.39
CA LEU A 20 15.33 0.43 6.67
C LEU A 20 16.04 -0.91 6.54
N THR A 21 17.14 -0.96 5.80
CA THR A 21 18.00 -2.16 5.73
C THR A 21 18.62 -2.49 7.09
N THR A 22 18.75 -1.48 7.98
CA THR A 22 19.20 -1.60 9.38
C THR A 22 18.07 -2.00 10.35
N TRP A 23 16.88 -2.37 9.87
CA TRP A 23 15.72 -2.72 10.72
C TRP A 23 16.05 -3.71 11.85
N SER A 24 16.99 -4.57 11.52
CA SER A 24 17.48 -5.67 12.34
C SER A 24 18.24 -5.21 13.60
N GLN A 25 18.76 -3.97 13.62
CA GLN A 25 19.51 -3.39 14.74
C GLN A 25 18.91 -2.10 15.28
N GLU A 26 18.18 -1.34 14.46
CA GLU A 26 17.79 0.03 14.79
C GLU A 26 16.28 0.23 14.96
N THR A 27 15.43 -0.69 14.46
CA THR A 27 13.97 -0.50 14.48
C THR A 27 13.20 -1.77 14.88
N PHE A 28 12.41 -2.33 13.98
CA PHE A 28 11.42 -3.38 14.22
C PHE A 28 10.96 -3.99 12.89
N ALA A 29 10.29 -5.13 12.99
CA ALA A 29 9.61 -5.82 11.89
C ALA A 29 8.09 -5.65 12.01
N PHE A 30 7.38 -5.97 10.94
CA PHE A 30 5.91 -5.95 10.91
C PHE A 30 5.35 -7.34 10.66
N ALA A 31 4.25 -7.67 11.33
CA ALA A 31 3.48 -8.88 11.08
C ALA A 31 1.99 -8.56 11.00
N GLU A 32 1.26 -9.28 10.15
CA GLU A 32 -0.18 -9.10 9.99
C GLU A 32 -0.96 -9.68 11.17
N SER A 33 -0.48 -10.76 11.78
CA SER A 33 -1.08 -11.36 12.98
C SER A 33 -0.11 -12.27 13.73
N PHE A 34 -0.47 -12.64 14.95
CA PHE A 34 0.26 -13.66 15.73
C PHE A 34 -0.59 -14.92 15.83
N ASP A 35 0.01 -16.06 15.51
CA ASP A 35 -0.59 -17.38 15.66
C ASP A 35 -0.18 -17.97 17.00
N GLU A 36 -1.08 -17.94 17.99
CA GLU A 36 -0.83 -18.49 19.33
C GLU A 36 -0.65 -20.01 19.32
N SER A 37 -1.28 -20.72 18.38
CA SER A 37 -1.24 -22.19 18.30
C SER A 37 0.11 -22.70 17.82
N ALA A 38 0.73 -21.97 16.89
CA ALA A 38 2.03 -22.28 16.34
C ALA A 38 3.17 -21.41 16.91
N GLY A 39 2.85 -20.46 17.81
CA GLY A 39 3.81 -19.55 18.43
C GLY A 39 4.59 -18.68 17.44
N ARG A 40 3.99 -18.31 16.30
CA ARG A 40 4.67 -17.63 15.17
C ARG A 40 3.92 -16.41 14.67
N TYR A 41 4.65 -15.43 14.15
CA TYR A 41 4.09 -14.26 13.48
C TYR A 41 3.75 -14.59 12.02
N ARG A 42 2.52 -14.29 11.59
CA ARG A 42 2.08 -14.48 10.20
C ARG A 42 2.31 -13.20 9.40
N GLY A 43 2.69 -13.36 8.13
CA GLY A 43 2.98 -12.24 7.25
C GLY A 43 4.16 -11.38 7.74
N LEU A 44 5.20 -11.99 8.32
CA LEU A 44 6.36 -11.27 8.84
C LEU A 44 7.13 -10.59 7.68
N GLN A 45 7.12 -9.27 7.66
CA GLN A 45 7.74 -8.43 6.63
C GLN A 45 8.87 -7.59 7.22
N THR A 46 9.99 -7.58 6.51
CA THR A 46 11.23 -6.88 6.91
C THR A 46 11.99 -6.39 5.69
N GLY A 47 12.70 -5.25 5.81
CA GLY A 47 13.59 -4.72 4.78
C GLY A 47 12.89 -4.37 3.45
N LYS A 48 11.58 -4.15 3.48
CA LYS A 48 10.75 -3.80 2.32
C LYS A 48 9.81 -2.68 2.72
N LEU A 49 9.44 -1.84 1.75
CA LEU A 49 8.44 -0.81 1.96
C LEU A 49 7.06 -1.47 2.06
N VAL A 50 6.54 -1.52 3.28
CA VAL A 50 5.20 -2.04 3.59
C VAL A 50 4.25 -0.86 3.68
N ARG A 51 3.08 -0.94 3.04
CA ARG A 51 2.02 0.05 3.18
C ARG A 51 1.11 -0.32 4.33
N ILE A 52 1.02 0.55 5.32
CA ILE A 52 0.19 0.34 6.51
C ILE A 52 -0.92 1.38 6.48
N SER A 53 -2.14 0.92 6.26
CA SER A 53 -3.33 1.75 6.37
C SER A 53 -3.62 2.04 7.85
N HIS A 54 -4.32 3.14 8.13
CA HIS A 54 -4.78 3.51 9.48
C HIS A 54 -5.67 2.43 10.12
N ASP A 55 -6.32 1.62 9.29
CA ASP A 55 -7.20 0.51 9.69
C ASP A 55 -6.47 -0.83 9.81
N SER A 56 -5.18 -0.86 9.45
CA SER A 56 -4.42 -2.11 9.43
C SER A 56 -4.19 -2.62 10.85
N VAL A 57 -4.81 -3.76 11.14
CA VAL A 57 -4.53 -4.53 12.34
C VAL A 57 -3.21 -5.27 12.10
N GLY A 58 -2.14 -4.78 12.69
CA GLY A 58 -0.80 -5.36 12.54
C GLY A 58 0.03 -5.22 13.80
N LEU A 59 1.01 -6.09 13.95
CA LEU A 59 1.87 -6.18 15.11
C LEU A 59 3.28 -5.72 14.77
N LEU A 60 3.83 -4.85 15.62
CA LEU A 60 5.24 -4.54 15.62
C LEU A 60 6.00 -5.65 16.35
N VAL A 61 6.92 -6.29 15.63
CA VAL A 61 7.71 -7.41 16.14
C VAL A 61 9.11 -6.92 16.45
N LYS A 62 9.59 -7.22 17.66
CA LYS A 62 10.96 -6.88 18.07
C LYS A 62 11.98 -7.50 17.11
N PRO A 63 13.06 -6.79 16.73
CA PRO A 63 14.06 -7.28 15.78
C PRO A 63 14.61 -8.67 16.12
N ASP A 64 14.92 -8.93 17.39
CA ASP A 64 15.49 -10.21 17.82
C ASP A 64 14.51 -11.38 17.69
N VAL A 65 13.20 -11.11 17.81
CA VAL A 65 12.14 -12.12 17.66
C VAL A 65 11.92 -12.40 16.18
N ALA A 66 11.83 -11.35 15.36
CA ALA A 66 11.70 -11.46 13.91
C ALA A 66 12.90 -12.18 13.27
N LYS A 67 14.13 -11.84 13.69
CA LYS A 67 15.35 -12.54 13.26
C LYS A 67 15.33 -14.02 13.60
N ARG A 68 14.92 -14.37 14.82
CA ARG A 68 14.82 -15.77 15.24
C ARG A 68 13.84 -16.54 14.37
N GLN A 69 12.67 -15.98 14.09
CA GLN A 69 11.70 -16.64 13.22
C GLN A 69 12.20 -16.75 11.77
N LEU A 70 12.71 -15.67 11.18
CA LEU A 70 13.28 -15.68 9.82
C LEU A 70 14.42 -16.69 9.69
N LYS A 71 15.28 -16.79 10.71
CA LYS A 71 16.38 -17.75 10.76
C LYS A 71 15.86 -19.18 10.91
N SER A 72 14.89 -19.43 11.79
CA SER A 72 14.25 -20.75 11.93
C SER A 72 13.42 -21.19 10.72
N GLU A 73 12.95 -20.26 9.88
CA GLU A 73 12.30 -20.57 8.59
C GLU A 73 13.29 -20.70 7.43
N SER A 74 14.47 -20.05 7.53
CA SER A 74 15.53 -20.13 6.54
C SER A 74 16.48 -21.32 6.78
N GLU A 75 16.59 -21.80 8.02
CA GLU A 75 17.19 -23.08 8.35
C GLU A 75 16.12 -24.18 8.17
N PRO A 76 16.35 -25.20 7.32
CA PRO A 76 15.53 -26.39 7.36
C PRO A 76 15.78 -27.10 8.70
N GLY A 77 14.95 -26.76 9.70
CA GLY A 77 14.94 -27.39 11.01
C GLY A 77 14.35 -28.82 10.96
N PRO A 78 14.69 -29.67 11.95
CA PRO A 78 14.77 -31.11 11.80
C PRO A 78 13.40 -31.77 11.70
N ARG A 79 13.34 -32.89 10.95
CA ARG A 79 12.22 -33.84 11.00
C ARG A 79 11.91 -34.20 12.46
N PRO A 80 10.62 -34.29 12.85
CA PRO A 80 10.23 -34.72 14.20
C PRO A 80 10.76 -36.13 14.51
N PRO A 81 10.93 -36.46 15.80
CA PRO A 81 11.66 -37.64 16.27
C PRO A 81 10.94 -38.96 15.95
N ASP A 82 11.76 -39.98 15.71
CA ASP A 82 11.42 -41.39 15.57
C ASP A 82 10.45 -41.89 16.64
N ASN A 83 9.35 -42.50 16.19
CA ASN A 83 8.65 -43.51 16.98
C ASN A 83 9.39 -44.86 16.82
N PRO A 84 9.35 -45.76 17.83
CA PRO A 84 10.29 -46.88 17.96
C PRO A 84 10.10 -48.01 16.92
N PRO A 85 11.13 -48.86 16.73
CA PRO A 85 11.24 -49.74 15.57
C PRO A 85 10.31 -50.95 15.65
N GLY A 86 9.42 -51.08 14.66
CA GLY A 86 8.73 -52.31 14.28
C GLY A 86 9.26 -52.83 12.94
N PRO A 87 9.29 -54.15 12.69
CA PRO A 87 10.35 -54.79 11.93
C PRO A 87 10.22 -54.67 10.40
N ALA A 88 11.42 -54.71 9.80
CA ALA A 88 11.77 -54.89 8.39
C ALA A 88 10.67 -55.38 7.41
N GLY A 89 10.49 -54.61 6.34
CA GLY A 89 9.86 -54.99 5.07
C GLY A 89 10.44 -54.13 3.93
N PRO A 90 10.58 -54.66 2.71
CA PRO A 90 11.71 -54.37 1.81
C PRO A 90 11.55 -53.11 0.94
N GLU A 91 12.68 -52.65 0.39
CA GLU A 91 12.82 -51.52 -0.55
C GLU A 91 11.70 -51.43 -1.61
N PRO A 92 11.13 -50.24 -1.85
CA PRO A 92 10.46 -49.92 -3.10
C PRO A 92 11.41 -49.17 -4.04
N GLY A 93 11.48 -49.66 -5.28
CA GLY A 93 12.22 -49.08 -6.38
C GLY A 93 11.75 -47.69 -6.81
N PRO A 94 12.39 -47.12 -7.84
CA PRO A 94 12.27 -45.73 -8.21
C PRO A 94 11.05 -45.51 -9.12
N ASP A 95 9.83 -45.61 -8.59
CA ASP A 95 8.61 -45.17 -9.30
C ASP A 95 7.45 -45.02 -8.31
N GLY A 96 7.39 -43.86 -7.64
CA GLY A 96 6.24 -43.43 -6.84
C GLY A 96 5.50 -42.30 -7.57
N PRO A 97 4.16 -42.35 -7.69
CA PRO A 97 3.41 -41.31 -8.40
C PRO A 97 3.59 -39.95 -7.70
N PRO A 98 3.60 -38.83 -8.45
CA PRO A 98 3.80 -37.51 -7.86
C PRO A 98 2.71 -37.26 -6.82
N GLY A 99 3.13 -36.86 -5.61
CA GLY A 99 2.21 -36.42 -4.55
C GLY A 99 1.34 -35.25 -5.03
N PRO A 100 0.19 -35.01 -4.39
CA PRO A 100 -0.76 -34.01 -4.85
C PRO A 100 -0.08 -32.63 -4.88
N VAL A 101 0.06 -32.08 -6.08
CA VAL A 101 0.45 -30.68 -6.27
C VAL A 101 -0.61 -29.85 -5.54
N PRO A 102 -0.23 -28.94 -4.62
CA PRO A 102 -1.20 -28.04 -4.00
C PRO A 102 -1.96 -27.32 -5.13
N PRO A 103 -3.29 -27.21 -5.05
CA PRO A 103 -4.07 -26.58 -6.10
C PRO A 103 -3.54 -25.17 -6.34
N PRO A 104 -3.50 -24.70 -7.61
CA PRO A 104 -3.14 -23.33 -7.91
C PRO A 104 -4.00 -22.41 -7.05
N ILE A 105 -3.36 -21.53 -6.29
CA ILE A 105 -4.07 -20.47 -5.58
C ILE A 105 -4.61 -19.56 -6.68
N ASP A 106 -5.92 -19.64 -6.94
CA ASP A 106 -6.63 -18.68 -7.77
C ASP A 106 -6.58 -17.33 -7.05
N LEU A 107 -5.51 -16.56 -7.29
CA LEU A 107 -5.43 -15.17 -6.90
C LEU A 107 -6.47 -14.43 -7.76
N GLU A 108 -7.63 -14.14 -7.16
CA GLU A 108 -8.63 -13.31 -7.81
C GLU A 108 -7.97 -12.02 -8.32
N PRO A 109 -8.14 -11.68 -9.60
CA PRO A 109 -7.44 -10.56 -10.19
C PRO A 109 -7.81 -9.27 -9.46
N GLY A 110 -6.81 -8.58 -8.94
CA GLY A 110 -6.98 -7.31 -8.23
C GLY A 110 -7.60 -6.20 -9.10
N PRO A 111 -8.05 -5.11 -8.47
CA PRO A 111 -8.72 -4.01 -9.16
C PRO A 111 -7.82 -3.36 -10.23
N LYS A 112 -8.39 -3.10 -11.41
CA LYS A 112 -7.65 -2.61 -12.59
C LYS A 112 -7.83 -1.11 -12.88
N ARG A 113 -8.73 -0.43 -12.15
CA ARG A 113 -9.06 0.98 -12.38
C ARG A 113 -9.27 1.69 -11.05
N PHE A 114 -8.67 2.87 -10.94
CA PHE A 114 -8.90 3.81 -9.85
C PHE A 114 -9.66 5.03 -10.38
N HIS A 115 -10.61 5.52 -9.59
CA HIS A 115 -11.30 6.79 -9.79
C HIS A 115 -11.52 7.41 -8.42
N GLY A 116 -11.23 8.70 -8.27
CA GLY A 116 -11.41 9.42 -7.02
C GLY A 116 -11.59 10.91 -7.28
N THR A 117 -12.41 11.54 -6.43
CA THR A 117 -12.68 12.97 -6.44
C THR A 117 -12.45 13.48 -5.02
N VAL A 118 -11.89 14.68 -4.88
CA VAL A 118 -11.65 15.35 -3.61
C VAL A 118 -11.92 16.84 -3.78
N GLU A 119 -12.64 17.44 -2.84
CA GLU A 119 -12.85 18.88 -2.80
C GLU A 119 -11.57 19.57 -2.32
N LEU A 120 -11.15 20.63 -3.02
CA LEU A 120 -9.96 21.40 -2.68
C LEU A 120 -10.36 22.73 -2.07
N ASP A 121 -9.55 23.24 -1.13
CA ASP A 121 -9.70 24.61 -0.65
C ASP A 121 -9.32 25.58 -1.79
N SER A 122 -10.27 26.42 -2.21
CA SER A 122 -10.10 27.37 -3.31
C SER A 122 -9.00 28.42 -3.05
N LEU A 123 -8.66 28.68 -1.78
CA LEU A 123 -7.57 29.58 -1.40
C LEU A 123 -6.21 28.87 -1.34
N ARG A 124 -6.20 27.53 -1.42
CA ARG A 124 -5.01 26.69 -1.22
C ARG A 124 -4.85 25.58 -2.25
N VAL A 125 -5.53 25.68 -3.40
CA VAL A 125 -5.56 24.68 -4.48
C VAL A 125 -4.18 24.11 -4.80
N GLY A 126 -3.15 24.95 -4.95
CA GLY A 126 -1.80 24.49 -5.28
C GLY A 126 -1.17 23.60 -4.20
N ARG A 127 -1.39 23.90 -2.92
CA ARG A 127 -0.88 23.07 -1.81
C ARG A 127 -1.59 21.73 -1.78
N ASP A 128 -2.91 21.74 -1.88
CA ASP A 128 -3.71 20.52 -1.76
C ASP A 128 -3.49 19.62 -2.97
N ALA A 129 -3.46 20.19 -4.19
CA ALA A 129 -3.07 19.47 -5.39
C ALA A 129 -1.65 18.88 -5.29
N GLY A 130 -0.71 19.59 -4.67
CA GLY A 130 0.63 19.07 -4.38
C GLY A 130 0.60 17.85 -3.47
N ARG A 131 -0.15 17.90 -2.37
CA ARG A 131 -0.31 16.75 -1.47
C ARG A 131 -0.95 15.55 -2.17
N ILE A 132 -1.97 15.78 -2.99
CA ILE A 132 -2.62 14.71 -3.79
C ILE A 132 -1.63 14.12 -4.81
N ALA A 133 -0.76 14.97 -5.37
CA ALA A 133 0.27 14.51 -6.28
C ALA A 133 1.24 13.54 -5.59
N GLU A 134 1.67 13.85 -4.36
CA GLU A 134 2.64 13.06 -3.58
C GLU A 134 2.05 11.81 -2.93
N GLU A 135 0.78 11.85 -2.52
CA GLU A 135 0.19 10.78 -1.72
C GLU A 135 -0.64 9.80 -2.56
N VAL A 136 -1.10 10.21 -3.76
CA VAL A 136 -1.97 9.39 -4.61
C VAL A 136 -1.42 9.25 -6.03
N ILE A 137 -1.20 10.37 -6.73
CA ILE A 137 -0.86 10.34 -8.16
C ILE A 137 0.49 9.66 -8.38
N SER A 138 1.49 9.94 -7.54
CA SER A 138 2.82 9.31 -7.65
C SER A 138 2.76 7.79 -7.53
N HIS A 139 1.90 7.26 -6.66
CA HIS A 139 1.78 5.81 -6.45
C HIS A 139 1.17 5.14 -7.67
N LEU A 140 0.13 5.75 -8.26
CA LEU A 140 -0.50 5.27 -9.48
C LEU A 140 0.44 5.38 -10.69
N ALA A 141 1.18 6.49 -10.79
CA ALA A 141 2.14 6.72 -11.87
C ALA A 141 3.38 5.81 -11.77
N GLY A 142 3.72 5.34 -10.57
CA GLY A 142 4.81 4.41 -10.34
C GLY A 142 4.54 2.97 -10.81
N ILE A 143 3.29 2.63 -11.14
CA ILE A 143 2.92 1.30 -11.65
C ILE A 143 3.32 1.20 -13.12
N VAL A 144 4.18 0.23 -13.46
CA VAL A 144 4.63 -0.01 -14.84
C VAL A 144 3.44 -0.25 -15.75
N GLY A 145 3.32 0.56 -16.80
CA GLY A 145 2.24 0.48 -17.80
C GLY A 145 0.92 1.14 -17.38
N ALA A 146 0.83 1.74 -16.19
CA ALA A 146 -0.35 2.51 -15.80
C ALA A 146 -0.46 3.81 -16.60
N ARG A 147 -1.69 4.13 -17.03
CA ARG A 147 -2.02 5.43 -17.61
C ARG A 147 -2.79 6.25 -16.59
N VAL A 148 -2.14 7.27 -16.04
CA VAL A 148 -2.77 8.21 -15.12
C VAL A 148 -3.24 9.45 -15.87
N ARG A 149 -4.50 9.83 -15.66
CA ARG A 149 -5.08 11.08 -16.15
C ARG A 149 -5.54 11.90 -14.96
N VAL A 150 -5.17 13.17 -14.95
CA VAL A 150 -5.57 14.13 -13.91
C VAL A 150 -6.35 15.24 -14.59
N THR A 151 -7.52 15.55 -14.05
CA THR A 151 -8.38 16.65 -14.50
C THR A 151 -8.65 17.55 -13.32
N LEU A 152 -8.56 18.87 -13.51
CA LEU A 152 -9.02 19.86 -12.56
C LEU A 152 -10.35 20.42 -13.06
N GLU A 153 -11.38 20.31 -12.22
CA GLU A 153 -12.70 20.88 -12.44
C GLU A 153 -12.86 22.11 -11.54
N ILE A 154 -13.46 23.18 -12.08
CA ILE A 154 -13.64 24.45 -11.38
C ILE A 154 -15.10 24.84 -11.52
N GLU A 155 -15.80 24.90 -10.40
CA GLU A 155 -17.18 25.37 -10.29
C GLU A 155 -17.21 26.67 -9.49
N ALA A 156 -18.02 27.63 -9.93
CA ALA A 156 -18.23 28.88 -9.23
C ALA A 156 -19.69 29.30 -9.33
N ASP A 157 -20.35 29.38 -8.19
CA ASP A 157 -21.68 29.97 -8.07
C ASP A 157 -21.57 31.50 -7.98
N ILE A 158 -22.26 32.21 -8.88
CA ILE A 158 -22.25 33.68 -8.96
C ILE A 158 -23.70 34.17 -8.99
N PRO A 159 -24.37 34.29 -7.82
CA PRO A 159 -25.81 34.58 -7.75
C PRO A 159 -26.23 35.87 -8.43
N SER A 160 -25.36 36.88 -8.44
CA SER A 160 -25.62 38.17 -9.08
C SER A 160 -25.39 38.17 -10.60
N GLY A 161 -24.94 37.04 -11.16
CA GLY A 161 -24.40 36.95 -12.51
C GLY A 161 -22.96 37.47 -12.61
N ALA A 162 -22.22 36.92 -13.58
CA ALA A 162 -20.89 37.37 -13.92
C ALA A 162 -20.93 38.64 -14.79
N SER A 163 -20.11 39.64 -14.49
CA SER A 163 -19.96 40.82 -15.34
C SER A 163 -19.31 40.47 -16.69
N ASP A 164 -19.59 41.25 -17.74
CA ASP A 164 -18.97 41.08 -19.06
C ASP A 164 -17.43 41.05 -19.00
N HIS A 165 -16.85 41.88 -18.12
CA HIS A 165 -15.41 41.92 -17.90
C HIS A 165 -14.89 40.60 -17.30
N LEU A 166 -15.59 40.05 -16.31
CA LEU A 166 -15.23 38.78 -15.69
C LEU A 166 -15.35 37.64 -16.71
N VAL A 167 -16.47 37.57 -17.44
CA VAL A 167 -16.71 36.57 -18.49
C VAL A 167 -15.60 36.61 -19.53
N ARG A 168 -15.23 37.81 -20.02
CA ARG A 168 -14.14 37.98 -20.99
C ARG A 168 -12.81 37.47 -20.42
N THR A 169 -12.45 37.91 -19.22
CA THR A 169 -11.18 37.60 -18.57
C THR A 169 -11.02 36.09 -18.36
N VAL A 170 -12.02 35.44 -17.76
CA VAL A 170 -11.99 34.00 -17.49
C VAL A 170 -11.97 33.22 -18.80
N SER A 171 -12.80 33.59 -19.78
CA SER A 171 -12.82 32.90 -21.08
C SER A 171 -11.49 33.00 -21.84
N GLU A 172 -10.80 34.14 -21.78
CA GLU A 172 -9.49 34.33 -22.41
C GLU A 172 -8.40 33.52 -21.71
N ASN A 173 -8.41 33.52 -20.37
CA ASN A 173 -7.49 32.69 -19.58
C ASN A 173 -7.72 31.20 -19.84
N SER A 174 -8.97 30.75 -19.88
CA SER A 174 -9.30 29.34 -20.16
C SER A 174 -8.81 28.89 -21.53
N ARG A 175 -8.92 29.74 -22.57
CA ARG A 175 -8.31 29.46 -23.88
C ARG A 175 -6.79 29.39 -23.81
N THR A 176 -6.16 30.35 -23.14
CA THR A 176 -4.69 30.42 -22.99
C THR A 176 -4.14 29.20 -22.25
N LEU A 177 -4.83 28.77 -21.19
CA LEU A 177 -4.49 27.61 -20.37
C LEU A 177 -4.99 26.29 -20.97
N LYS A 178 -5.62 26.32 -22.15
CA LYS A 178 -6.07 25.14 -22.91
C LYS A 178 -7.04 24.26 -22.14
N PHE A 179 -8.01 24.87 -21.45
CA PHE A 179 -9.13 24.13 -20.86
C PHE A 179 -9.82 23.28 -21.93
N ILE A 180 -10.11 22.01 -21.59
CA ILE A 180 -10.75 21.06 -22.52
C ILE A 180 -12.22 21.45 -22.74
N GLY A 181 -12.89 21.96 -21.71
CA GLY A 181 -14.23 22.54 -21.75
C GLY A 181 -14.34 23.65 -20.72
N PHE A 182 -15.04 24.73 -21.05
CA PHE A 182 -15.33 25.86 -20.17
C PHE A 182 -16.50 26.68 -20.74
N GLY A 183 -17.25 27.37 -19.86
CA GLY A 183 -18.35 28.22 -20.26
C GLY A 183 -18.99 28.90 -19.04
N PHE A 184 -19.75 29.96 -19.29
CA PHE A 184 -20.71 30.50 -18.33
C PHE A 184 -22.09 30.10 -18.82
N GLU A 185 -22.87 29.47 -17.95
CA GLU A 185 -24.23 29.05 -18.24
C GLU A 185 -25.21 30.06 -17.63
N LYS A 186 -26.33 30.28 -18.32
CA LYS A 186 -27.46 31.00 -17.76
C LYS A 186 -28.40 29.93 -17.23
N GLU A 187 -28.67 29.95 -15.93
CA GLU A 187 -29.71 29.13 -15.33
C GLU A 187 -31.08 29.39 -16.00
#